data_AF-A0A3L7N2I1-F1
#
_entry.id   AF-A0A3L7N2I1-F1
#
_cell.length_a   1.000
_cell.length_b   1.000
_cell.length_c   1.000
_cell.angle_alpha   90.00
_cell.angle_beta   90.00
_cell.angle_gamma   90.00
#
_symmetry.space_group_name_H-M   'P 1'
#
loop_
_entity.id
_entity.type
_entity.pdbx_description
1 polymer ?
#
loop_
_entity_poly.entity_id
_entity_poly.type
_entity_poly.pdbx_seq_one_letter_code
_entity_poly.pdbx_strand_id
1 'polypeptide(L)'
;MLSDLDAMEQQALAELSTVLDGAALEAFRVRWLGTNGRLRAAMDALKSVPKEQKPAVGKRMNEVKAAIEGAFNAAKDSTVSAPKGP
;
A
#
# COMPACT_ATOMS: atom_id res chain seq x y z
N MET A 1 7.27 15.07 -1.68
CA MET A 1 6.27 14.44 -0.80
C MET A 1 5.01 13.98 -1.52
N LEU A 2 4.27 14.84 -2.25
CA LEU A 2 3.13 14.35 -3.05
C LEU A 2 3.59 13.34 -4.12
N SER A 3 4.71 13.63 -4.80
CA SER A 3 5.30 12.73 -5.78
C SER A 3 5.78 11.41 -5.17
N ASP A 4 6.29 11.43 -3.93
CA ASP A 4 6.70 10.22 -3.21
C ASP A 4 5.50 9.31 -2.92
N LEU A 5 4.37 9.90 -2.53
CA LEU A 5 3.13 9.16 -2.27
C LEU A 5 2.57 8.51 -3.54
N ASP A 6 2.63 9.22 -4.66
CA ASP A 6 2.20 8.71 -5.96
C ASP A 6 3.10 7.55 -6.42
N ALA A 7 4.41 7.71 -6.30
CA ALA A 7 5.37 6.65 -6.60
C ALA A 7 5.17 5.42 -5.69
N MET A 8 4.87 5.64 -4.40
CA MET A 8 4.54 4.57 -3.47
C MET A 8 3.29 3.80 -3.88
N GLU A 9 2.22 4.48 -4.27
CA GLU A 9 1.00 3.86 -4.79
C GLU A 9 1.29 3.02 -6.03
N GLN A 10 1.99 3.59 -7.01
CA GLN A 10 2.33 2.88 -8.25
C GLN A 10 3.22 1.67 -8.00
N GLN A 11 4.26 1.81 -7.17
CA GLN A 11 5.14 0.69 -6.80
C GLN A 11 4.37 -0.40 -6.05
N ALA A 12 3.47 -0.02 -5.15
CA ALA A 12 2.65 -0.97 -4.41
C ALA A 12 1.74 -1.75 -5.36
N LEU A 13 1.02 -1.08 -6.26
CA LEU A 13 0.16 -1.73 -7.25
C LEU A 13 0.93 -2.61 -8.23
N ALA A 14 2.13 -2.17 -8.65
CA ALA A 14 3.00 -2.97 -9.51
C ALA A 14 3.52 -4.22 -8.80
N GLU A 15 4.02 -4.10 -7.56
CA GLU A 15 4.43 -5.27 -6.76
C GLU A 15 3.24 -6.21 -6.56
N LEU A 16 2.06 -5.68 -6.24
CA LEU A 16 0.86 -6.48 -6.02
C LEU A 16 0.42 -7.24 -7.28
N SER A 17 0.61 -6.66 -8.46
CA SER A 17 0.33 -7.33 -9.74
C SER A 17 1.27 -8.50 -10.01
N THR A 18 2.45 -8.53 -9.35
CA THR A 18 3.40 -9.65 -9.41
C THR A 18 3.18 -10.69 -8.31
N VAL A 19 2.29 -10.42 -7.35
CA VAL A 19 1.94 -11.36 -6.27
C VAL A 19 1.02 -12.44 -6.84
N LEU A 20 1.54 -13.66 -6.93
CA LEU A 20 0.82 -14.83 -7.45
C LEU A 20 0.49 -15.86 -6.36
N ASP A 21 1.13 -15.75 -5.19
CA ASP A 21 1.05 -16.74 -4.12
C ASP A 21 0.82 -16.06 -2.76
N GLY A 22 0.19 -16.78 -1.83
CA GLY A 22 -0.08 -16.28 -0.48
C GLY A 22 1.17 -15.83 0.29
N ALA A 23 2.33 -16.45 0.01
CA ALA A 23 3.60 -16.05 0.59
C ALA A 23 4.08 -14.67 0.09
N ALA A 24 3.95 -14.41 -1.22
CA ALA A 24 4.28 -13.12 -1.81
C ALA A 24 3.31 -12.03 -1.34
N LEU A 25 2.04 -12.39 -1.15
CA LEU A 25 1.01 -11.52 -0.61
C LEU A 25 1.32 -11.09 0.83
N GLU A 26 1.63 -12.03 1.72
CA GLU A 26 2.02 -11.70 3.10
C GLU A 26 3.33 -10.91 3.14
N ALA A 27 4.31 -11.21 2.27
CA ALA A 27 5.53 -10.42 2.17
C ALA A 27 5.24 -8.96 1.76
N PHE A 28 4.35 -8.76 0.78
CA PHE A 28 3.86 -7.44 0.40
C PHE A 28 3.20 -6.73 1.58
N ARG A 29 2.28 -7.41 2.28
CA ARG A 29 1.60 -6.87 3.46
C ARG A 29 2.59 -6.38 4.50
N VAL A 30 3.60 -7.17 4.85
CA VAL A 30 4.61 -6.79 5.85
C VAL A 30 5.44 -5.60 5.37
N ARG A 31 5.83 -5.57 4.09
CA ARG A 31 6.62 -4.49 3.50
C ARG A 31 5.88 -3.15 3.43
N TRP A 32 4.59 -3.18 3.13
CA TRP A 32 3.79 -1.96 2.92
C TRP A 32 2.92 -1.62 4.12
N LEU A 33 2.06 -2.55 4.54
CA LEU A 33 1.06 -2.40 5.61
C LEU A 33 1.56 -2.82 7.00
N GLY A 34 2.75 -3.42 7.11
CA GLY A 34 3.31 -3.90 8.36
C GLY A 34 3.65 -2.78 9.33
N THR A 35 3.96 -3.16 10.58
CA THR A 35 4.32 -2.23 11.66
C THR A 35 5.53 -1.36 11.32
N ASN A 36 6.48 -1.87 10.53
CA ASN A 36 7.63 -1.14 9.98
C ASN A 36 7.51 -0.92 8.46
N GLY A 37 6.29 -0.97 7.94
CA GLY A 37 6.02 -0.86 6.52
C GLY A 37 6.24 0.55 5.98
N ARG A 38 6.37 0.64 4.66
CA ARG A 38 6.53 1.91 3.93
C ARG A 38 5.43 2.92 4.25
N LEU A 39 4.17 2.49 4.40
CA LEU A 39 3.06 3.38 4.78
C LEU A 39 3.26 4.00 6.16
N ARG A 40 3.75 3.21 7.14
CA ARG A 40 4.04 3.71 8.49
C ARG A 40 5.14 4.77 8.45
N ALA A 41 6.22 4.52 7.71
CA ALA A 41 7.31 5.47 7.53
C ALA A 41 6.83 6.78 6.88
N ALA A 42 5.98 6.68 5.85
CA ALA A 42 5.39 7.83 5.18
C ALA A 42 4.47 8.63 6.12
N MET A 43 3.66 7.97 6.96
CA MET A 43 2.85 8.63 7.99
C MET A 43 3.70 9.33 9.05
N ASP A 44 4.87 8.79 9.41
CA ASP A 44 5.77 9.46 10.34
C ASP A 44 6.42 10.70 9.71
N ALA A 45 6.84 10.59 8.44
CA ALA A 45 7.33 11.72 7.67
C ALA A 45 6.28 12.84 7.54
N LEU A 46 4.98 12.51 7.52
CA LEU A 46 3.88 13.49 7.51
C LEU A 46 3.91 14.41 8.74
N LYS A 47 4.46 13.97 9.88
CA LYS A 47 4.57 14.81 11.08
C LYS A 47 5.50 16.01 10.86
N SER A 48 6.53 15.84 10.03
CA SER A 48 7.48 16.90 9.64
C SER A 48 6.94 17.85 8.57
N VAL A 49 5.74 17.60 8.03
CA VAL A 49 5.13 18.47 7.00
C VAL A 49 4.62 19.77 7.62
N PRO A 50 4.89 20.93 7.00
CA PRO A 50 4.35 22.21 7.43
C PRO A 50 2.81 22.23 7.40
N LYS A 51 2.20 22.98 8.32
CA LYS A 51 0.74 22.99 8.52
C LYS A 51 -0.05 23.36 7.27
N GLU A 52 0.53 24.18 6.40
CA GLU A 52 -0.06 24.60 5.11
C GLU A 52 -0.19 23.44 4.12
N GLN A 53 0.71 22.46 4.17
CA GLN A 53 0.69 21.30 3.26
C GLN A 53 0.09 20.05 3.92
N LYS A 54 0.01 20.01 5.26
CA LYS A 54 -0.60 18.90 6.01
C LYS A 54 -1.97 18.44 5.50
N PRO A 55 -2.95 19.31 5.18
CA PRO A 55 -4.24 18.84 4.68
C PRO A 55 -4.14 18.16 3.31
N ALA A 56 -3.36 18.72 2.38
CA ALA A 56 -3.18 18.14 1.04
C ALA A 56 -2.40 16.82 1.08
N VAL A 57 -1.27 16.79 1.81
CA VAL A 57 -0.44 15.58 1.94
C VAL A 57 -1.17 14.51 2.76
N GLY A 58 -1.90 14.90 3.81
CA GLY A 58 -2.69 13.98 4.63
C GLY A 58 -3.84 13.34 3.86
N LYS A 59 -4.54 14.11 3.01
CA LYS A 59 -5.56 13.57 2.10
C LYS A 59 -4.95 12.56 1.14
N ARG A 60 -3.86 12.91 0.46
CA ARG A 60 -3.19 12.00 -0.49
C ARG A 60 -2.64 10.74 0.21
N MET A 61 -2.09 10.88 1.41
CA MET A 61 -1.64 9.74 2.23
C MET A 61 -2.78 8.77 2.53
N ASN A 62 -3.95 9.29 2.92
CA ASN A 62 -5.10 8.46 3.22
C ASN A 62 -5.66 7.78 1.97
N GLU A 63 -5.67 8.47 0.83
CA GLU A 63 -6.02 7.89 -0.48
C GLU A 63 -5.08 6.75 -0.87
N VAL A 64 -3.77 6.97 -0.80
CA VAL A 64 -2.74 5.95 -1.12
C VAL A 64 -2.85 4.75 -0.17
N LYS A 65 -3.05 5.01 1.12
CA LYS A 65 -3.28 3.94 2.12
C LYS A 65 -4.49 3.09 1.73
N ALA A 66 -5.62 3.73 1.45
CA ALA A 66 -6.85 3.04 1.07
C ALA A 66 -6.71 2.29 -0.26
N ALA A 67 -6.02 2.87 -1.25
CA ALA A 67 -5.76 2.22 -2.53
C ALA A 67 -4.92 0.95 -2.36
N ILE A 68 -3.84 1.01 -1.57
CA ILE A 68 -2.97 -0.14 -1.29
C ILE A 68 -3.71 -1.21 -0.48
N GLU A 69 -4.45 -0.83 0.56
CA GLU A 69 -5.26 -1.76 1.35
C GLU A 69 -6.35 -2.43 0.50
N GLY A 70 -7.02 -1.67 -0.36
CA GLY A 70 -8.06 -2.17 -1.26
C GLY A 70 -7.50 -3.14 -2.29
N ALA A 71 -6.39 -2.77 -2.94
CA ALA A 71 -5.72 -3.64 -3.90
C ALA A 71 -5.22 -4.93 -3.22
N PHE A 72 -4.58 -4.81 -2.06
CA PHE A 72 -4.16 -5.96 -1.25
C PHE A 72 -5.32 -6.89 -0.91
N ASN A 73 -6.44 -6.35 -0.45
CA ASN A 73 -7.60 -7.16 -0.12
C ASN A 73 -8.20 -7.84 -1.36
N ALA A 74 -8.20 -7.18 -2.52
CA ALA A 74 -8.64 -7.76 -3.78
C ALA A 74 -7.72 -8.90 -4.27
N ALA A 75 -6.40 -8.74 -4.16
CA ALA A 75 -5.45 -9.82 -4.46
C ALA A 75 -5.54 -10.95 -3.45
N LYS A 76 -5.76 -10.64 -2.16
CA LYS A 76 -6.02 -11.65 -1.13
C LYS A 76 -7.27 -12.46 -1.45
N ASP A 77 -8.36 -11.81 -1.81
CA ASP A 77 -9.59 -12.49 -2.21
C ASP A 77 -9.35 -13.35 -3.46
N SER A 78 -8.65 -12.81 -4.47
CA SER A 78 -8.33 -13.53 -5.71
C SER A 78 -7.41 -14.74 -5.49
N THR A 79 -6.44 -14.65 -4.57
CA THR A 79 -5.51 -15.75 -4.24
C THR A 79 -6.13 -16.81 -3.32
N VAL A 80 -7.14 -16.44 -2.52
CA VAL A 80 -7.91 -17.38 -1.69
C VAL A 80 -9.09 -17.98 -2.46
N SER A 81 -9.56 -17.33 -3.53
CA SER A 81 -10.69 -17.72 -4.37
C SER A 81 -10.29 -18.31 -5.73
N ALA A 82 -9.02 -18.69 -5.92
CA ALA A 82 -8.65 -19.57 -7.04
C ALA A 82 -8.95 -21.03 -6.65
N PRO A 83 -10.06 -21.64 -7.10
CA PRO A 83 -10.28 -23.05 -6.89
C PRO A 83 -9.21 -23.81 -7.68
N LYS A 84 -8.59 -24.74 -6.98
CA LYS A 84 -8.05 -25.98 -7.53
C LYS A 84 -8.92 -26.48 -8.69
N GLY A 85 -8.32 -26.66 -9.87
CA GLY A 85 -8.89 -27.43 -10.96
C GLY A 85 -7.77 -27.79 -11.96
N PRO A 86 -7.85 -28.94 -12.66
CA PRO A 86 -8.91 -29.94 -12.69
C PRO A 86 -8.78 -31.06 -11.63
#